data_AF-T0PSB2-F1
#
_entry.id   AF-T0PSB2-F1
#
_cell.length_a   1.000
_cell.length_b   1.000
_cell.length_c   1.000
_cell.angle_alpha   90.00
_cell.angle_beta   90.00
_cell.angle_gamma   90.00
#
_symmetry.space_group_name_H-M   'P 1'
#
loop_
_entity.id
_entity.type
_entity.pdbx_description
1 polymer ?
#
loop_
_entity_poly.entity_id
_entity_poly.type
_entity_poly.pdbx_seq_one_letter_code
_entity_poly.pdbx_strand_id
1 'polypeptide(L)'
;MSDDPYADLPSATTPVPAKRPLVGGDEPSQPAAKRAAIEPTPSPPSPKPAAKPALDLFQTIDKIKGYMMVDKKFAKASVLFGKLLVEECSVRSPSDEVMTALLDAIKDVMDAKADRIHHVDARNEFKALVLLVDAHRAALLTAPEYEADTLDNWVLDAVLHNDLFTDDTYRFAKATKALASHLDRRDEGVESKNDGDVDALDRVLFPCLRTLMARHTTSWAKTAVELVMHRLTATRLTFPEAYRNEIDLWTQTIHQRKHAPVDKISAAAEMRKNIIIYNETQTGNKVGRVNHPLHNIN
;
A
#
# COMPACT_ATOMS: atom_id res chain seq x y z
N MET A 1 -45.06 13.02 29.34
CA MET A 1 -44.38 12.03 28.48
C MET A 1 -43.40 12.82 27.63
N SER A 2 -42.13 12.62 27.89
CA SER A 2 -41.02 13.40 27.36
C SER A 2 -39.83 12.46 27.31
N ASP A 3 -39.71 11.75 26.19
CA ASP A 3 -38.64 10.79 25.96
C ASP A 3 -37.38 11.57 25.56
N ASP A 4 -36.39 11.58 26.45
CA ASP A 4 -35.05 12.11 26.14
C ASP A 4 -34.20 10.95 25.57
N PRO A 5 -33.80 10.99 24.29
CA PRO A 5 -33.10 9.89 23.64
C PRO A 5 -31.61 9.76 24.04
N TYR A 6 -31.12 10.50 25.04
CA TYR A 6 -29.71 10.51 25.45
C TYR A 6 -29.42 9.93 26.84
N ALA A 7 -30.39 9.24 27.47
CA ALA A 7 -30.23 8.67 28.81
C ALA A 7 -29.14 7.56 28.93
N ASP A 8 -28.79 6.88 27.83
CA ASP A 8 -27.92 5.68 27.82
C ASP A 8 -26.49 5.93 27.30
N LEU A 9 -25.93 7.13 27.50
CA LEU A 9 -24.52 7.42 27.18
C LEU A 9 -23.62 7.37 28.43
N PRO A 10 -22.82 6.30 28.65
CA PRO A 10 -21.86 6.25 29.74
C PRO A 10 -20.68 7.21 29.46
N SER A 11 -20.59 8.28 30.26
CA SER A 11 -19.46 9.21 30.25
C SER A 11 -18.20 8.60 30.87
N ALA A 12 -17.04 9.11 30.47
CA ALA A 12 -15.74 8.46 30.71
C ALA A 12 -15.12 8.73 32.09
N THR A 13 -13.94 8.10 32.29
CA THR A 13 -12.82 8.45 33.19
C THR A 13 -12.73 7.90 34.65
N THR A 14 -11.65 7.12 34.87
CA THR A 14 -10.80 6.98 36.10
C THR A 14 -11.18 5.90 37.18
N PRO A 15 -10.28 5.50 38.13
CA PRO A 15 -9.44 4.28 37.97
C PRO A 15 -9.25 3.40 39.25
N VAL A 16 -8.17 2.57 39.30
CA VAL A 16 -7.53 1.83 40.45
C VAL A 16 -8.33 0.66 41.10
N PRO A 17 -7.76 -0.21 41.99
CA PRO A 17 -6.38 -0.69 42.22
C PRO A 17 -6.25 -2.25 42.26
N ALA A 18 -5.13 -2.80 42.75
CA ALA A 18 -4.82 -4.25 42.85
C ALA A 18 -4.61 -4.79 44.28
N LYS A 19 -4.63 -6.13 44.42
CA LYS A 19 -4.16 -7.04 45.53
C LYS A 19 -5.12 -7.45 46.68
N ARG A 20 -5.22 -8.80 46.85
CA ARG A 20 -5.35 -9.74 48.02
C ARG A 20 -5.42 -9.20 49.49
N PRO A 21 -5.85 -9.97 50.54
CA PRO A 21 -5.95 -11.46 50.67
C PRO A 21 -7.13 -12.12 51.47
N LEU A 22 -7.21 -13.45 51.31
CA LEU A 22 -7.58 -14.58 52.22
C LEU A 22 -8.15 -14.38 53.67
N VAL A 23 -9.28 -15.06 53.96
CA VAL A 23 -9.81 -15.61 55.25
C VAL A 23 -10.74 -16.82 54.88
N GLY A 24 -11.08 -17.87 55.66
CA GLY A 24 -10.62 -18.41 56.97
C GLY A 24 -11.76 -19.14 57.76
N GLY A 25 -11.50 -20.31 58.39
CA GLY A 25 -12.41 -21.08 59.28
C GLY A 25 -12.94 -22.42 58.70
N ASP A 26 -13.14 -23.52 59.44
CA ASP A 26 -12.86 -23.80 60.88
C ASP A 26 -12.67 -25.31 61.20
N GLU A 27 -12.28 -25.63 62.46
CA GLU A 27 -11.72 -26.90 63.04
C GLU A 27 -12.69 -28.15 63.19
N PRO A 28 -12.30 -29.38 63.71
CA PRO A 28 -11.40 -29.67 64.86
C PRO A 28 -10.40 -30.87 64.86
N SER A 29 -9.37 -30.73 65.71
CA SER A 29 -8.46 -31.65 66.46
C SER A 29 -8.89 -33.14 66.69
N GLN A 30 -8.06 -34.19 66.99
CA GLN A 30 -6.65 -34.42 67.49
C GLN A 30 -6.34 -35.97 67.43
N PRO A 31 -5.20 -36.57 67.90
CA PRO A 31 -3.83 -36.09 68.18
C PRO A 31 -2.64 -36.96 67.63
N ALA A 32 -1.43 -36.42 67.81
CA ALA A 32 -0.05 -36.86 67.49
C ALA A 32 0.39 -38.35 67.47
N ALA A 33 1.37 -38.64 66.59
CA ALA A 33 2.42 -39.65 66.78
C ALA A 33 3.81 -39.11 66.34
N LYS A 34 4.85 -39.30 67.17
CA LYS A 34 6.24 -38.87 66.89
C LYS A 34 7.00 -39.91 66.06
N ARG A 35 7.78 -39.49 65.04
CA ARG A 35 9.06 -40.16 64.73
C ARG A 35 10.05 -39.36 63.87
N ALA A 36 11.32 -39.43 64.31
CA ALA A 36 12.59 -39.32 63.57
C ALA A 36 12.82 -38.13 62.62
N ALA A 37 13.86 -37.34 62.95
CA ALA A 37 14.58 -36.55 61.96
C ALA A 37 15.35 -37.48 61.00
N ILE A 38 15.43 -37.09 59.73
CA ILE A 38 16.24 -37.75 58.69
C ILE A 38 17.15 -36.68 58.09
N GLU A 39 18.42 -37.03 57.91
CA GLU A 39 19.45 -36.14 57.36
C GLU A 39 19.20 -35.80 55.88
N PRO A 40 19.60 -34.60 55.39
CA PRO A 40 19.39 -34.21 54.01
C PRO A 40 20.39 -34.90 53.06
N THR A 41 19.91 -35.90 52.31
CA THR A 41 20.67 -36.49 51.20
C THR A 41 20.87 -35.44 50.08
N PRO A 42 22.09 -35.28 49.53
CA PRO A 42 22.32 -34.31 48.46
C PRO A 42 21.65 -34.75 47.15
N SER A 43 20.78 -33.88 46.62
CA SER A 43 20.13 -34.08 45.32
C SER A 43 21.16 -34.08 44.18
N PRO A 44 21.03 -34.95 43.16
CA PRO A 44 21.92 -34.93 42.00
C PRO A 44 21.73 -33.63 41.19
N PRO A 45 22.78 -33.14 40.51
CA PRO A 45 22.73 -31.87 39.80
C PRO A 45 21.70 -31.90 38.67
N SER A 46 20.83 -30.91 38.64
CA SER A 46 19.85 -30.74 37.56
C SER A 46 20.56 -30.62 36.21
N PRO A 47 20.14 -31.35 35.16
CA PRO A 47 20.76 -31.24 33.86
C PRO A 47 20.63 -29.81 33.35
N LYS A 48 21.75 -29.20 32.95
CA LYS A 48 21.77 -27.88 32.30
C LYS A 48 20.82 -27.93 31.10
N PRO A 49 19.92 -26.95 30.90
CA PRO A 49 19.10 -26.91 29.70
C PRO A 49 20.03 -26.83 28.49
N ALA A 50 19.95 -27.83 27.62
CA ALA A 50 20.71 -27.83 26.38
C ALA A 50 20.36 -26.56 25.59
N ALA A 51 21.38 -25.78 25.23
CA ALA A 51 21.19 -24.65 24.33
C ALA A 51 20.54 -25.20 23.04
N LYS A 52 19.42 -24.57 22.63
CA LYS A 52 18.81 -24.90 21.33
C LYS A 52 19.90 -24.72 20.27
N PRO A 53 20.06 -25.65 19.31
CA PRO A 53 20.99 -25.42 18.21
C PRO A 53 20.64 -24.09 17.55
N ALA A 54 21.64 -23.26 17.27
CA ALA A 54 21.44 -22.05 16.49
C ALA A 54 20.78 -22.46 15.17
N LEU A 55 19.63 -21.85 14.85
CA LEU A 55 19.02 -22.07 13.55
C LEU A 55 19.99 -21.54 12.50
N ASP A 56 20.25 -22.35 11.48
CA ASP A 56 20.95 -21.88 10.29
C ASP A 56 20.07 -20.82 9.60
N LEU A 57 20.61 -19.61 9.50
CA LEU A 57 19.93 -18.43 8.97
C LEU A 57 19.56 -18.62 7.50
N PHE A 58 20.48 -19.11 6.67
CA PHE A 58 20.24 -19.34 5.25
C PHE A 58 19.18 -20.43 5.03
N GLN A 59 19.26 -21.54 5.77
CA GLN A 59 18.18 -22.55 5.75
C GLN A 59 16.83 -21.99 6.22
N THR A 60 16.84 -21.01 7.12
CA THR A 60 15.62 -20.36 7.61
C THR A 60 15.02 -19.44 6.54
N ILE A 61 15.85 -18.64 5.86
CA ILE A 61 15.49 -17.82 4.69
C ILE A 61 14.85 -18.71 3.61
N ASP A 62 15.55 -19.75 3.16
CA ASP A 62 15.06 -20.66 2.11
C ASP A 62 13.76 -21.38 2.50
N LYS A 63 13.64 -21.80 3.76
CA LYS A 63 12.43 -22.46 4.26
C LYS A 63 11.22 -21.52 4.30
N ILE A 64 11.43 -20.25 4.66
CA ILE A 64 10.36 -19.24 4.65
C ILE A 64 10.02 -18.87 3.20
N LYS A 65 11.02 -18.68 2.32
CA LYS A 65 10.86 -18.51 0.86
C LYS A 65 9.99 -19.61 0.26
N GLY A 66 10.30 -20.88 0.56
CA GLY A 66 9.50 -22.04 0.15
C GLY A 66 8.04 -22.02 0.64
N TYR A 67 7.73 -21.35 1.76
CA TYR A 67 6.35 -21.11 2.19
C TYR A 67 5.73 -19.86 1.56
N MET A 68 6.51 -18.85 1.17
CA MET A 68 6.03 -17.68 0.42
C MET A 68 5.59 -18.05 -1.00
N MET A 69 6.25 -19.03 -1.62
CA MET A 69 5.84 -19.57 -2.92
C MET A 69 4.41 -20.16 -2.92
N VAL A 70 3.97 -20.71 -1.79
CA VAL A 70 2.66 -21.38 -1.66
C VAL A 70 1.57 -20.37 -1.30
N ASP A 71 0.62 -20.10 -2.21
CA ASP A 71 -0.44 -19.09 -2.03
C ASP A 71 -1.14 -19.14 -0.67
N LYS A 72 -1.59 -20.32 -0.24
CA LYS A 72 -2.31 -20.53 1.04
C LYS A 72 -1.47 -20.26 2.28
N LYS A 73 -0.14 -20.12 2.12
CA LYS A 73 0.83 -19.85 3.19
C LYS A 73 1.46 -18.46 3.05
N PHE A 74 1.47 -17.86 1.85
CA PHE A 74 2.14 -16.60 1.53
C PHE A 74 1.90 -15.52 2.58
N ALA A 75 0.65 -15.17 2.89
CA ALA A 75 0.30 -14.12 3.85
C ALA A 75 0.91 -14.31 5.26
N LYS A 76 1.08 -15.56 5.72
CA LYS A 76 1.74 -15.85 7.01
C LYS A 76 3.25 -15.93 6.88
N ALA A 77 3.73 -16.44 5.75
CA ALA A 77 5.15 -16.58 5.46
C ALA A 77 5.83 -15.21 5.23
N SER A 78 5.19 -14.28 4.52
CA SER A 78 5.69 -12.92 4.29
C SER A 78 5.78 -12.12 5.59
N VAL A 79 4.85 -12.29 6.53
CA VAL A 79 4.92 -11.68 7.87
C VAL A 79 6.04 -12.28 8.73
N LEU A 80 6.33 -13.58 8.59
CA LEU A 80 7.48 -14.21 9.25
C LEU A 80 8.81 -13.77 8.62
N PHE A 81 8.87 -13.70 7.29
CA PHE A 81 10.00 -13.20 6.54
C PHE A 81 10.31 -11.75 6.90
N GLY A 82 9.29 -10.89 6.96
CA GLY A 82 9.44 -9.50 7.35
C GLY A 82 10.02 -9.32 8.76
N LYS A 83 9.67 -10.19 9.71
CA LYS A 83 10.29 -10.18 11.05
C LYS A 83 11.78 -10.52 10.98
N LEU A 84 12.15 -11.53 10.21
CA LEU A 84 13.55 -11.93 10.00
C LEU A 84 14.33 -10.79 9.32
N LEU A 85 13.78 -10.19 8.26
CA LEU A 85 14.37 -9.05 7.57
C LEU A 85 14.61 -7.88 8.54
N VAL A 86 13.63 -7.53 9.37
CA VAL A 86 13.80 -6.45 10.38
C VAL A 86 14.88 -6.79 11.40
N GLU A 87 14.95 -8.05 11.86
CA GLU A 87 15.95 -8.52 12.82
C GLU A 87 17.37 -8.38 12.25
N GLU A 88 17.62 -8.91 11.06
CA GLU A 88 18.92 -8.85 10.38
C GLU A 88 19.30 -7.42 9.93
N CYS A 89 18.35 -6.63 9.42
CA CYS A 89 18.57 -5.23 9.04
C CYS A 89 18.78 -4.28 10.25
N SER A 90 18.46 -4.73 11.47
CA SER A 90 18.70 -3.96 12.71
C SER A 90 20.07 -4.26 13.33
N VAL A 91 20.85 -5.20 12.78
CA VAL A 91 22.21 -5.50 13.23
C VAL A 91 23.13 -4.32 12.89
N ARG A 92 24.04 -3.97 13.80
CA ARG A 92 24.96 -2.82 13.66
C ARG A 92 25.83 -2.87 12.39
N SER A 93 26.12 -4.07 11.92
CA SER A 93 26.86 -4.36 10.69
C SER A 93 26.23 -5.61 10.08
N PRO A 94 25.21 -5.46 9.20
CA PRO A 94 24.63 -6.58 8.48
C PRO A 94 25.71 -7.30 7.66
N SER A 95 25.52 -8.61 7.42
CA SER A 95 26.37 -9.35 6.50
C SER A 95 25.84 -9.19 5.09
N ASP A 96 26.70 -8.80 4.14
CA ASP A 96 26.31 -8.62 2.73
C ASP A 96 25.74 -9.92 2.14
N GLU A 97 26.29 -11.09 2.50
CA GLU A 97 25.75 -12.40 2.11
C GLU A 97 24.31 -12.63 2.60
N VAL A 98 23.98 -12.13 3.80
CA VAL A 98 22.63 -12.23 4.37
C VAL A 98 21.68 -11.22 3.71
N MET A 99 22.15 -10.00 3.42
CA MET A 99 21.35 -9.01 2.70
C MET A 99 21.04 -9.48 1.27
N THR A 100 22.03 -10.03 0.55
CA THR A 100 21.83 -10.67 -0.76
C THR A 100 20.82 -11.82 -0.65
N ALA A 101 20.98 -12.76 0.29
CA ALA A 101 20.06 -13.89 0.44
C ALA A 101 18.61 -13.46 0.78
N LEU A 102 18.42 -12.37 1.52
CA LEU A 102 17.10 -11.80 1.77
C LEU A 102 16.50 -11.18 0.49
N LEU A 103 17.30 -10.41 -0.27
CA LEU A 103 16.86 -9.79 -1.52
C LEU A 103 16.59 -10.83 -2.62
N ASP A 104 17.41 -11.87 -2.74
CA ASP A 104 17.15 -13.03 -3.61
C ASP A 104 15.83 -13.71 -3.27
N ALA A 105 15.55 -13.90 -1.98
CA ALA A 105 14.30 -14.50 -1.55
C ALA A 105 13.07 -13.65 -1.89
N ILE A 106 13.19 -12.32 -1.87
CA ILE A 106 12.14 -11.41 -2.32
C ILE A 106 12.02 -11.45 -3.84
N LYS A 107 13.14 -11.36 -4.55
CA LYS A 107 13.23 -11.38 -6.02
C LYS A 107 12.60 -12.66 -6.59
N ASP A 108 13.01 -13.83 -6.11
CA ASP A 108 12.45 -15.14 -6.45
C ASP A 108 10.92 -15.15 -6.30
N VAL A 109 10.40 -14.62 -5.19
CA VAL A 109 8.96 -14.61 -4.89
C VAL A 109 8.19 -13.59 -5.74
N MET A 110 8.80 -12.45 -6.08
CA MET A 110 8.23 -11.47 -7.02
C MET A 110 8.16 -12.07 -8.43
N ASP A 111 9.28 -12.60 -8.94
CA ASP A 111 9.42 -13.20 -10.27
C ASP A 111 8.46 -14.39 -10.44
N ALA A 112 8.42 -15.32 -9.47
CA ALA A 112 7.61 -16.53 -9.53
C ALA A 112 6.10 -16.30 -9.32
N LYS A 113 5.68 -15.08 -8.92
CA LYS A 113 4.29 -14.76 -8.56
C LYS A 113 3.80 -13.44 -9.17
N ALA A 114 4.38 -13.00 -10.28
CA ALA A 114 4.07 -11.74 -10.95
C ALA A 114 2.57 -11.55 -11.23
N ASP A 115 1.84 -12.61 -11.58
CA ASP A 115 0.38 -12.60 -11.79
C ASP A 115 -0.44 -12.37 -10.51
N ARG A 116 0.15 -12.64 -9.34
CA ARG A 116 -0.49 -12.53 -8.02
C ARG A 116 -0.24 -11.18 -7.34
N ILE A 117 0.77 -10.41 -7.74
CA ILE A 117 1.19 -9.14 -7.09
C ILE A 117 0.03 -8.14 -6.99
N HIS A 118 -0.83 -8.07 -8.02
CA HIS A 118 -1.98 -7.17 -8.06
C HIS A 118 -3.32 -7.85 -7.78
N HIS A 119 -3.32 -9.17 -7.51
CA HIS A 119 -4.54 -9.93 -7.27
C HIS A 119 -5.20 -9.50 -5.95
N VAL A 120 -6.53 -9.37 -5.93
CA VAL A 120 -7.28 -8.80 -4.78
C VAL A 120 -6.98 -9.51 -3.44
N ASP A 121 -6.77 -10.83 -3.48
CA ASP A 121 -6.47 -11.68 -2.31
C ASP A 121 -5.03 -11.59 -1.76
N ALA A 122 -4.09 -10.97 -2.48
CA ALA A 122 -2.65 -11.01 -2.15
C ALA A 122 -1.93 -9.65 -2.26
N ARG A 123 -2.54 -8.68 -2.95
CA ARG A 123 -1.93 -7.37 -3.19
C ARG A 123 -1.58 -6.57 -1.94
N ASN A 124 -2.31 -6.77 -0.84
CA ASN A 124 -2.03 -6.08 0.42
C ASN A 124 -0.79 -6.67 1.10
N GLU A 125 -0.61 -7.99 0.99
CA GLU A 125 0.51 -8.76 1.53
C GLU A 125 1.80 -8.48 0.75
N PHE A 126 1.73 -8.44 -0.58
CA PHE A 126 2.86 -7.98 -1.43
C PHE A 126 3.22 -6.52 -1.13
N LYS A 127 2.22 -5.63 -1.08
CA LYS A 127 2.44 -4.21 -0.73
C LYS A 127 3.10 -4.05 0.64
N ALA A 128 2.64 -4.80 1.65
CA ALA A 128 3.21 -4.74 3.00
C ALA A 128 4.65 -5.27 3.05
N LEU A 129 4.96 -6.33 2.30
CA LEU A 129 6.32 -6.86 2.18
C LEU A 129 7.26 -5.83 1.53
N VAL A 130 6.88 -5.27 0.38
CA VAL A 130 7.75 -4.32 -0.34
C VAL A 130 7.90 -2.98 0.37
N LEU A 131 6.86 -2.49 1.06
CA LEU A 131 7.00 -1.31 1.94
C LEU A 131 7.99 -1.56 3.10
N LEU A 132 8.10 -2.80 3.59
CA LEU A 132 9.07 -3.15 4.62
C LEU A 132 10.49 -3.22 4.06
N VAL A 133 10.65 -3.73 2.82
CA VAL A 133 11.93 -3.70 2.08
C VAL A 133 12.40 -2.26 1.89
N ASP A 134 11.55 -1.37 1.39
CA ASP A 134 11.87 0.06 1.20
C ASP A 134 12.24 0.76 2.53
N ALA A 135 11.49 0.48 3.61
CA ALA A 135 11.78 1.02 4.94
C ALA A 135 13.17 0.60 5.48
N HIS A 136 13.72 -0.52 5.01
CA HIS A 136 15.05 -1.03 5.38
C HIS A 136 16.09 -0.92 4.23
N ARG A 137 15.80 -0.17 3.15
CA ARG A 137 16.65 -0.09 1.94
C ARG A 137 18.12 0.23 2.24
N ALA A 138 18.41 1.05 3.25
CA ALA A 138 19.77 1.46 3.60
C ALA A 138 20.64 0.30 4.16
N ALA A 139 20.03 -0.72 4.77
CA ALA A 139 20.73 -1.93 5.21
C ALA A 139 20.78 -2.97 4.09
N LEU A 140 19.69 -3.13 3.34
CA LEU A 140 19.59 -4.10 2.25
C LEU A 140 20.54 -3.78 1.08
N LEU A 141 20.74 -2.49 0.77
CA LEU A 141 21.67 -2.02 -0.27
C LEU A 141 23.16 -2.08 0.13
N THR A 142 23.55 -2.82 1.18
CA THR A 142 24.94 -3.29 1.30
C THR A 142 25.19 -4.55 0.47
N ALA A 143 24.13 -5.26 0.05
CA ALA A 143 24.21 -6.34 -0.92
C ALA A 143 24.76 -5.82 -2.27
N PRO A 144 25.94 -6.25 -2.73
CA PRO A 144 26.62 -5.65 -3.88
C PRO A 144 25.97 -5.97 -5.23
N GLU A 145 25.03 -6.91 -5.27
CA GLU A 145 24.31 -7.33 -6.48
C GLU A 145 23.02 -6.52 -6.73
N TYR A 146 22.64 -5.64 -5.80
CA TYR A 146 21.36 -4.94 -5.81
C TYR A 146 21.53 -3.42 -5.77
N GLU A 147 20.94 -2.75 -6.76
CA GLU A 147 20.94 -1.29 -6.86
C GLU A 147 19.61 -0.68 -6.41
N ALA A 148 19.64 0.60 -6.04
CA ALA A 148 18.46 1.34 -5.57
C ALA A 148 17.28 1.23 -6.56
N ASP A 149 17.56 1.29 -7.86
CA ASP A 149 16.58 1.22 -8.94
C ASP A 149 15.84 -0.12 -9.00
N THR A 150 16.43 -1.21 -8.50
CA THR A 150 15.75 -2.51 -8.38
C THR A 150 14.65 -2.46 -7.31
N LEU A 151 14.96 -1.89 -6.14
CA LEU A 151 13.99 -1.71 -5.07
C LEU A 151 12.90 -0.70 -5.47
N ASP A 152 13.28 0.39 -6.15
CA ASP A 152 12.33 1.39 -6.63
C ASP A 152 11.39 0.83 -7.72
N ASN A 153 11.87 -0.11 -8.56
CA ASN A 153 11.03 -0.86 -9.49
C ASN A 153 10.04 -1.79 -8.75
N TRP A 154 10.46 -2.46 -7.67
CA TRP A 154 9.54 -3.25 -6.83
C TRP A 154 8.49 -2.38 -6.13
N VAL A 155 8.87 -1.18 -5.64
CA VAL A 155 7.94 -0.22 -5.04
C VAL A 155 6.93 0.26 -6.08
N LEU A 156 7.37 0.59 -7.30
CA LEU A 156 6.49 0.94 -8.41
C LEU A 156 5.45 -0.16 -8.68
N ASP A 157 5.90 -1.41 -8.78
CA ASP A 157 5.06 -2.57 -9.10
C ASP A 157 4.13 -3.01 -7.94
N ALA A 158 4.69 -3.36 -6.77
CA ALA A 158 3.91 -3.91 -5.66
C ALA A 158 3.18 -2.85 -4.81
N VAL A 159 3.61 -1.58 -4.84
CA VAL A 159 3.06 -0.52 -3.96
C VAL A 159 2.27 0.51 -4.77
N LEU A 160 2.87 1.15 -5.77
CA LEU A 160 2.24 2.23 -6.51
C LEU A 160 1.16 1.72 -7.46
N HIS A 161 1.42 0.67 -8.24
CA HIS A 161 0.40 0.03 -9.09
C HIS A 161 -0.81 -0.39 -8.26
N ASN A 162 -0.56 -1.00 -7.09
CA ASN A 162 -1.61 -1.44 -6.18
C ASN A 162 -2.44 -0.28 -5.59
N ASP A 163 -1.88 0.91 -5.45
CA ASP A 163 -2.63 2.12 -5.07
C ASP A 163 -3.48 2.71 -6.22
N LEU A 164 -3.30 2.32 -7.48
CA LEU A 164 -4.19 2.72 -8.60
C LEU A 164 -5.54 1.98 -8.60
N PHE A 165 -5.62 0.83 -7.92
CA PHE A 165 -6.87 0.08 -7.77
C PHE A 165 -7.79 0.62 -6.66
N THR A 166 -7.42 1.72 -6.00
CA THR A 166 -8.25 2.37 -4.98
C THR A 166 -9.35 3.24 -5.59
N ASP A 167 -10.41 3.48 -4.82
CA ASP A 167 -11.43 4.52 -5.10
C ASP A 167 -11.26 5.76 -4.20
N ASP A 168 -10.22 5.77 -3.34
CA ASP A 168 -9.79 6.92 -2.55
C ASP A 168 -9.06 7.93 -3.46
N THR A 169 -9.69 9.08 -3.70
CA THR A 169 -9.15 10.14 -4.58
C THR A 169 -7.79 10.66 -4.13
N TYR A 170 -7.51 10.74 -2.82
CA TYR A 170 -6.23 11.23 -2.31
C TYR A 170 -5.11 10.21 -2.52
N ARG A 171 -5.37 8.93 -2.21
CA ARG A 171 -4.41 7.84 -2.48
C ARG A 171 -4.11 7.70 -3.96
N PHE A 172 -5.14 7.74 -4.81
CA PHE A 172 -4.99 7.68 -6.26
C PHE A 172 -4.18 8.86 -6.80
N ALA A 173 -4.47 10.09 -6.36
CA ALA A 173 -3.73 11.27 -6.76
C ALA A 173 -2.25 11.22 -6.31
N LYS A 174 -1.98 10.70 -5.10
CA LYS A 174 -0.61 10.47 -4.61
C LYS A 174 0.15 9.47 -5.48
N ALA A 175 -0.47 8.33 -5.80
CA ALA A 175 0.14 7.32 -6.69
C ALA A 175 0.38 7.87 -8.11
N THR A 176 -0.59 8.61 -8.65
CA THR A 176 -0.48 9.26 -9.97
C THR A 176 0.66 10.28 -10.01
N LYS A 177 0.87 11.05 -8.93
CA LYS A 177 2.02 11.96 -8.81
C LYS A 177 3.35 11.19 -8.77
N ALA A 178 3.41 10.08 -8.04
CA ALA A 178 4.62 9.24 -7.99
C ALA A 178 4.97 8.63 -9.36
N LEU A 179 3.97 8.19 -10.14
CA LEU A 179 4.18 7.75 -11.53
C LEU A 179 4.79 8.85 -12.41
N ALA A 180 4.39 10.12 -12.22
CA ALA A 180 4.98 11.23 -12.95
C ALA A 180 6.48 11.41 -12.63
N SER A 181 6.91 11.11 -11.39
CA SER A 181 8.32 11.12 -10.98
C SER A 181 9.11 9.92 -11.49
N HIS A 182 8.49 8.75 -11.66
CA HIS A 182 9.13 7.63 -12.37
C HIS A 182 9.32 7.92 -13.86
N LEU A 183 8.48 8.76 -14.47
CA LEU A 183 8.75 9.28 -15.82
C LEU A 183 9.95 10.25 -15.85
N ASP A 184 10.17 11.07 -14.81
CA ASP A 184 11.41 11.87 -14.70
C ASP A 184 12.65 10.96 -14.69
N ARG A 185 12.68 9.94 -13.80
CA ARG A 185 13.79 8.97 -13.74
C ARG A 185 14.00 8.24 -15.07
N ARG A 186 12.93 7.91 -15.79
CA ARG A 186 13.03 7.29 -17.12
C ARG A 186 13.70 8.23 -18.13
N ASP A 187 13.28 9.49 -18.16
CA ASP A 187 13.85 10.49 -19.07
C ASP A 187 15.36 10.68 -18.76
N GLU A 188 15.76 10.74 -17.49
CA GLU A 188 17.16 10.77 -17.03
C GLU A 188 17.97 9.53 -17.44
N GLY A 189 17.37 8.33 -17.35
CA GLY A 189 17.99 7.07 -17.79
C GLY A 189 18.25 7.02 -19.30
N VAL A 190 17.32 7.56 -20.10
CA VAL A 190 17.48 7.70 -21.56
C VAL A 190 18.60 8.68 -21.90
N GLU A 191 18.67 9.85 -21.23
CA GLU A 191 19.76 10.81 -21.42
C GLU A 191 21.13 10.21 -21.05
N SER A 192 21.16 9.38 -20.01
CA SER A 192 22.36 8.66 -19.54
C SER A 192 22.73 7.43 -20.39
N LYS A 193 21.89 7.05 -21.37
CA LYS A 193 22.02 5.83 -22.19
C LYS A 193 22.10 4.54 -21.39
N ASN A 194 21.39 4.48 -20.26
CA ASN A 194 21.26 3.28 -19.46
C ASN A 194 20.07 2.44 -19.95
N ASP A 195 20.25 1.86 -21.13
CA ASP A 195 19.18 1.12 -21.83
C ASP A 195 18.63 -0.04 -20.99
N GLY A 196 19.47 -0.66 -20.14
CA GLY A 196 19.07 -1.75 -19.25
C GLY A 196 18.08 -1.32 -18.18
N ASP A 197 18.33 -0.20 -17.51
CA ASP A 197 17.44 0.32 -16.47
C ASP A 197 16.17 0.96 -17.04
N VAL A 198 16.27 1.59 -18.22
CA VAL A 198 15.10 2.08 -18.96
C VAL A 198 14.19 0.90 -19.35
N ASP A 199 14.75 -0.20 -19.87
CA ASP A 199 13.99 -1.42 -20.18
C ASP A 199 13.37 -2.06 -18.93
N ALA A 200 14.11 -2.11 -17.82
CA ALA A 200 13.63 -2.66 -16.55
C ALA A 200 12.47 -1.82 -15.98
N LEU A 201 12.59 -0.49 -16.03
CA LEU A 201 11.56 0.45 -15.62
C LEU A 201 10.33 0.38 -16.53
N ASP A 202 10.49 0.36 -17.87
CA ASP A 202 9.36 0.30 -18.80
C ASP A 202 8.49 -0.96 -18.60
N ARG A 203 9.10 -2.09 -18.23
CA ARG A 203 8.38 -3.34 -17.90
C ARG A 203 7.40 -3.20 -16.74
N VAL A 204 7.73 -2.41 -15.70
CA VAL A 204 6.85 -2.17 -14.53
C VAL A 204 5.99 -0.90 -14.68
N LEU A 205 6.48 0.11 -15.40
CA LEU A 205 5.81 1.39 -15.60
C LEU A 205 4.59 1.28 -16.53
N PHE A 206 4.69 0.56 -17.65
CA PHE A 206 3.56 0.43 -18.59
C PHE A 206 2.33 -0.30 -18.02
N PRO A 207 2.45 -1.39 -17.24
CA PRO A 207 1.34 -1.95 -16.46
C PRO A 207 0.64 -0.92 -15.56
N CYS A 208 1.41 -0.08 -14.86
CA CYS A 208 0.86 1.01 -14.07
C CYS A 208 0.09 2.01 -14.94
N LEU A 209 0.67 2.45 -16.05
CA LEU A 209 0.07 3.43 -16.96
C LEU A 209 -1.23 2.91 -17.62
N ARG A 210 -1.30 1.62 -17.96
CA ARG A 210 -2.53 0.96 -18.43
C ARG A 210 -3.63 1.04 -17.37
N THR A 211 -3.29 0.75 -16.12
CA THR A 211 -4.24 0.78 -14.99
C THR A 211 -4.68 2.21 -14.67
N LEU A 212 -3.78 3.19 -14.77
CA LEU A 212 -4.09 4.61 -14.68
C LEU A 212 -5.07 5.03 -15.79
N MET A 213 -4.79 4.66 -17.05
CA MET A 213 -5.64 5.01 -18.19
C MET A 213 -7.02 4.35 -18.13
N ALA A 214 -7.13 3.14 -17.57
CA ALA A 214 -8.42 2.48 -17.33
C ALA A 214 -9.36 3.30 -16.42
N ARG A 215 -8.82 4.17 -15.55
CA ARG A 215 -9.58 5.09 -14.70
C ARG A 215 -9.94 6.43 -15.38
N HIS A 216 -9.57 6.66 -16.64
CA HIS A 216 -9.90 7.92 -17.37
C HIS A 216 -11.41 8.18 -17.52
N THR A 217 -12.25 7.15 -17.49
CA THR A 217 -13.72 7.29 -17.46
C THR A 217 -14.26 7.84 -16.14
N THR A 218 -13.50 7.71 -15.04
CA THR A 218 -13.94 8.05 -13.70
C THR A 218 -13.76 9.55 -13.44
N SER A 219 -14.86 10.26 -13.16
CA SER A 219 -14.89 11.73 -13.09
C SER A 219 -13.88 12.35 -12.11
N TRP A 220 -13.69 11.73 -10.94
CA TRP A 220 -12.75 12.19 -9.92
C TRP A 220 -11.28 11.88 -10.25
N ALA A 221 -11.01 10.87 -11.08
CA ALA A 221 -9.66 10.45 -11.49
C ALA A 221 -9.18 11.20 -12.74
N LYS A 222 -10.11 11.58 -13.63
CA LYS A 222 -9.86 12.06 -15.00
C LYS A 222 -8.74 13.09 -15.12
N THR A 223 -8.74 14.15 -14.30
CA THR A 223 -7.73 15.22 -14.38
C THR A 223 -6.32 14.70 -14.07
N ALA A 224 -6.18 13.83 -13.07
CA ALA A 224 -4.88 13.25 -12.71
C ALA A 224 -4.36 12.33 -13.82
N VAL A 225 -5.25 11.53 -14.43
CA VAL A 225 -4.91 10.68 -15.59
C VAL A 225 -4.48 11.53 -16.80
N GLU A 226 -5.25 12.55 -17.17
CA GLU A 226 -4.92 13.40 -18.32
C GLU A 226 -3.59 14.15 -18.16
N LEU A 227 -3.19 14.54 -16.94
CA LEU A 227 -1.89 15.18 -16.68
C LEU A 227 -0.70 14.24 -17.01
N VAL A 228 -0.75 12.99 -16.55
CA VAL A 228 0.30 11.99 -16.85
C VAL A 228 0.30 11.60 -18.32
N MET A 229 -0.89 11.42 -18.92
CA MET A 229 -1.01 11.08 -20.34
C MET A 229 -0.51 12.22 -21.25
N HIS A 230 -0.70 13.49 -20.87
CA HIS A 230 -0.13 14.62 -21.58
C HIS A 230 1.41 14.61 -21.55
N ARG A 231 2.01 14.31 -20.39
CA ARG A 231 3.47 14.11 -20.27
C ARG A 231 3.97 13.02 -21.21
N LEU A 232 3.33 11.84 -21.20
CA LEU A 232 3.67 10.74 -22.11
C LEU A 232 3.57 11.14 -23.58
N THR A 233 2.55 11.90 -23.96
CA THR A 233 2.37 12.39 -25.35
C THR A 233 3.54 13.28 -25.78
N ALA A 234 4.05 14.11 -24.85
CA ALA A 234 5.16 15.03 -25.08
C ALA A 234 6.49 14.27 -25.25
N THR A 235 6.79 13.31 -24.38
CA THR A 235 8.04 12.53 -24.42
C THR A 235 7.97 11.28 -25.33
N ARG A 236 6.82 10.95 -25.94
CA ARG A 236 6.58 9.68 -26.69
C ARG A 236 7.69 9.24 -27.65
N LEU A 237 8.45 10.17 -28.24
CA LEU A 237 9.54 9.81 -29.16
C LEU A 237 10.71 9.08 -28.48
N THR A 238 10.87 9.19 -27.15
CA THR A 238 11.88 8.48 -26.34
C THR A 238 11.49 7.04 -25.99
N PHE A 239 10.36 6.54 -26.48
CA PHE A 239 9.86 5.19 -26.23
C PHE A 239 10.04 4.26 -27.44
N PRO A 240 10.28 2.96 -27.21
CA PRO A 240 10.17 1.90 -28.22
C PRO A 240 8.83 1.93 -28.97
N GLU A 241 8.83 1.52 -30.24
CA GLU A 241 7.68 1.63 -31.14
C GLU A 241 6.39 1.00 -30.59
N ALA A 242 6.49 -0.18 -29.96
CA ALA A 242 5.34 -0.85 -29.34
C ALA A 242 4.63 0.03 -28.30
N TYR A 243 5.40 0.75 -27.47
CA TYR A 243 4.88 1.66 -26.47
C TYR A 243 4.40 2.98 -27.07
N ARG A 244 5.03 3.48 -28.14
CA ARG A 244 4.55 4.68 -28.86
C ARG A 244 3.15 4.49 -29.42
N ASN A 245 2.91 3.34 -30.05
CA ASN A 245 1.60 2.99 -30.61
C ASN A 245 0.51 2.97 -29.52
N GLU A 246 0.85 2.53 -28.30
CA GLU A 246 -0.06 2.54 -27.16
C GLU A 246 -0.31 3.96 -26.61
N ILE A 247 0.74 4.80 -26.49
CA ILE A 247 0.62 6.21 -26.11
C ILE A 247 -0.22 6.99 -27.13
N ASP A 248 -0.02 6.78 -28.43
CA ASP A 248 -0.79 7.45 -29.48
C ASP A 248 -2.27 7.02 -29.45
N LEU A 249 -2.58 5.75 -29.17
CA LEU A 249 -3.95 5.27 -28.96
C LEU A 249 -4.62 5.92 -27.73
N TRP A 250 -3.91 6.05 -26.60
CA TRP A 250 -4.41 6.76 -25.42
C TRP A 250 -4.64 8.24 -25.70
N THR A 251 -3.71 8.87 -26.42
CA THR A 251 -3.78 10.26 -26.87
C THR A 251 -5.04 10.48 -27.71
N GLN A 252 -5.28 9.63 -28.72
CA GLN A 252 -6.49 9.68 -29.54
C GLN A 252 -7.77 9.49 -28.70
N THR A 253 -7.77 8.53 -27.77
CA THR A 253 -8.90 8.25 -26.88
C THR A 253 -9.28 9.46 -26.01
N ILE A 254 -8.30 10.23 -25.53
CA ILE A 254 -8.52 11.45 -24.75
C ILE A 254 -9.07 12.57 -25.65
N HIS A 255 -8.50 12.77 -26.84
CA HIS A 255 -8.95 13.81 -27.77
C HIS A 255 -10.36 13.54 -28.32
N GLN A 256 -10.67 12.32 -28.74
CA GLN A 256 -12.01 11.97 -29.25
C GLN A 256 -13.10 12.23 -28.22
N ARG A 257 -12.83 12.01 -26.92
CA ARG A 257 -13.79 12.35 -25.84
C ARG A 257 -13.95 13.85 -25.59
N LYS A 258 -12.99 14.69 -25.96
CA LYS A 258 -13.10 16.16 -25.90
C LYS A 258 -13.93 16.72 -27.06
N HIS A 259 -14.02 16.00 -28.19
CA HIS A 259 -14.76 16.39 -29.38
C HIS A 259 -16.04 15.56 -29.66
N ALA A 260 -16.37 14.59 -28.80
CA ALA A 260 -17.60 13.83 -28.91
C ALA A 260 -18.83 14.77 -28.80
N PRO A 261 -19.84 14.66 -29.69
CA PRO A 261 -21.02 15.51 -29.66
C PRO A 261 -21.72 15.52 -28.29
N VAL A 262 -22.18 16.70 -27.90
CA VAL A 262 -22.72 17.00 -26.56
C VAL A 262 -24.14 16.45 -26.36
N ASP A 263 -24.68 15.70 -27.33
CA ASP A 263 -26.06 15.20 -27.46
C ASP A 263 -26.54 14.24 -26.34
N LYS A 264 -25.71 14.01 -25.31
CA LYS A 264 -26.06 13.21 -24.11
C LYS A 264 -25.79 13.92 -22.79
N ILE A 265 -25.51 15.23 -22.79
CA ILE A 265 -25.68 16.03 -21.58
C ILE A 265 -27.19 16.20 -21.36
N SER A 266 -27.74 15.44 -20.41
CA SER A 266 -29.13 15.61 -19.95
C SER A 266 -29.38 17.09 -19.60
N ALA A 267 -30.51 17.65 -20.02
CA ALA A 267 -30.87 19.05 -19.81
C ALA A 267 -30.73 19.50 -18.33
N ALA A 268 -30.87 18.58 -17.38
CA ALA A 268 -30.65 18.80 -15.95
C ALA A 268 -29.20 19.21 -15.57
N ALA A 269 -28.21 18.91 -16.40
CA ALA A 269 -26.80 19.31 -16.21
C ALA A 269 -26.48 20.64 -16.91
N GLU A 270 -27.19 20.98 -17.98
CA GLU A 270 -27.08 22.28 -18.65
C GLU A 270 -27.72 23.39 -17.80
N MET A 271 -28.90 23.13 -17.22
CA MET A 271 -29.56 24.05 -16.27
C MET A 271 -28.69 24.44 -15.05
N ARG A 272 -27.72 23.59 -14.65
CA ARG A 272 -26.83 23.88 -13.51
C ARG A 272 -25.74 24.92 -13.81
N LYS A 273 -25.45 25.20 -15.09
CA LYS A 273 -24.46 26.24 -15.47
C LYS A 273 -25.03 27.66 -15.40
N ASN A 274 -26.35 27.82 -15.33
CA ASN A 274 -27.03 29.11 -15.26
C ASN A 274 -27.45 29.53 -13.84
N ILE A 275 -27.02 28.80 -12.80
CA ILE A 275 -27.23 29.24 -11.41
C ILE A 275 -26.19 30.31 -11.09
N ILE A 276 -26.54 31.57 -11.36
CA ILE A 276 -25.80 32.74 -10.89
C ILE A 276 -25.91 32.77 -9.37
N ILE A 277 -24.80 32.50 -8.68
CA ILE A 277 -24.69 32.72 -7.24
C ILE A 277 -24.62 34.24 -7.01
N TYR A 278 -25.78 34.86 -6.85
CA TYR A 278 -25.87 36.22 -6.31
C TYR A 278 -25.50 36.18 -4.84
N ASN A 279 -24.30 36.68 -4.52
CA ASN A 279 -23.92 36.95 -3.14
C ASN A 279 -24.29 38.38 -2.75
N GLU A 280 -24.82 38.49 -1.53
CA GLU A 280 -24.87 39.68 -0.66
C GLU A 280 -25.83 40.84 -0.98
N THR A 281 -26.76 41.02 -0.03
CA THR A 281 -27.27 42.30 0.47
C THR A 281 -27.64 43.40 -0.53
N GLN A 282 -28.90 43.38 -1.01
CA GLN A 282 -29.72 44.60 -0.99
C GLN A 282 -31.23 44.31 -1.08
N THR A 283 -31.98 44.95 -0.19
CA THR A 283 -33.44 45.04 -0.25
C THR A 283 -33.87 45.92 -1.42
N GLY A 284 -34.58 45.36 -2.40
CA GLY A 284 -35.11 46.16 -3.52
C GLY A 284 -35.82 45.34 -4.60
N ASN A 285 -37.14 45.23 -4.50
CA ASN A 285 -37.96 44.66 -5.57
C ASN A 285 -37.82 45.50 -6.86
N LYS A 286 -37.18 44.94 -7.89
CA LYS A 286 -37.30 45.42 -9.28
C LYS A 286 -37.59 44.24 -10.20
N VAL A 287 -38.82 44.22 -10.72
CA VAL A 287 -39.29 43.22 -11.70
C VAL A 287 -38.63 43.51 -13.05
N GLY A 288 -37.55 42.79 -13.36
CA GLY A 288 -36.95 42.76 -14.69
C GLY A 288 -37.77 41.88 -15.63
N ARG A 289 -38.24 42.43 -16.76
CA ARG A 289 -39.07 41.69 -17.73
C ARG A 289 -38.30 40.52 -18.34
N VAL A 290 -38.91 39.33 -18.29
CA VAL A 290 -38.46 38.17 -19.07
C VAL A 290 -38.99 38.31 -20.50
N ASN A 291 -38.10 38.36 -21.49
CA ASN A 291 -38.49 38.31 -22.91
C ASN A 291 -38.93 36.88 -23.27
N HIS A 292 -40.23 36.63 -23.23
CA HIS A 292 -40.81 35.35 -23.65
C HIS A 292 -40.97 35.30 -25.19
N PRO A 293 -40.58 34.22 -25.87
CA PRO A 293 -40.54 34.14 -27.34
C PRO A 293 -41.92 33.95 -28.02
N LEU A 294 -42.97 34.62 -27.53
CA LEU A 294 -44.33 34.61 -28.09
C LEU A 294 -44.89 36.01 -28.41
N HIS A 295 -44.04 37.06 -28.40
CA HIS A 295 -44.44 38.45 -28.67
C HIS A 295 -43.67 39.08 -29.84
N ASN A 296 -43.41 38.31 -30.91
CA ASN A 296 -42.98 38.83 -32.21
C ASN A 296 -44.06 38.53 -33.26
N ILE A 297 -45.06 39.40 -33.35
CA ILE A 297 -45.91 39.56 -34.53
C ILE A 297 -46.01 41.04 -34.84
N ASN A 298 -45.24 41.47 -35.84
CA ASN A 298 -45.54 42.50 -36.86
C ASN A 298 -44.29 42.66 -37.74
#